data_AF-A0A0H1REP4-F1
#
_entry.id   AF-A0A0H1REP4-F1
#
_cell.length_a   1.000
_cell.length_b   1.000
_cell.length_c   1.000
_cell.angle_alpha   90.00
_cell.angle_beta   90.00
_cell.angle_gamma   90.00
#
_symmetry.space_group_name_H-M   'P 1'
#
loop_
_entity.id
_entity.type
_entity.pdbx_description
1 polymer ?
#
loop_
_entity_poly.entity_id
_entity_poly.type
_entity_poly.pdbx_seq_one_letter_code
_entity_poly.pdbx_strand_id
1 'polypeptide(L)'
;MKNKQYHEIIVRIDEDRKAVVGVLLASTCKTCWLYAEDYEAIIANYELASWVLNSAGEGKPAYVRFKHQGKLITVARLILDAPARTAVKHKDKNTLNLRQSNLWLDHGGGGVRKKPKTSKKPKFQPLGSGLHIPVRASND
;
A
#
# COMPACT_ATOMS: atom_id res chain seq x y z
N MET A 1 26.88 24.16 -3.04
CA MET A 1 25.66 24.92 -3.42
C MET A 1 24.47 24.05 -3.10
N LYS A 2 23.60 24.45 -2.16
CA LYS A 2 22.35 23.72 -1.89
C LYS A 2 21.43 23.97 -3.08
N ASN A 3 21.21 22.97 -3.92
CA ASN A 3 20.15 23.03 -4.94
C ASN A 3 18.86 23.22 -4.17
N LYS A 4 18.31 24.43 -4.22
CA LYS A 4 16.97 24.70 -3.73
C LYS A 4 16.03 23.84 -4.57
N GLN A 5 15.53 22.77 -3.98
CA GLN A 5 14.47 21.98 -4.59
C GLN A 5 13.22 22.85 -4.52
N TYR A 6 12.61 23.12 -5.66
CA TYR A 6 11.37 23.85 -5.75
C TYR A 6 10.31 22.93 -6.34
N HIS A 7 9.10 23.04 -5.83
CA HIS A 7 7.93 22.53 -6.54
C HIS A 7 7.45 23.62 -7.48
N GLU A 8 7.27 23.26 -8.74
CA GLU A 8 6.41 24.04 -9.62
C GLU A 8 4.97 23.73 -9.23
N ILE A 9 4.26 24.75 -8.73
CA ILE A 9 2.90 24.61 -8.21
C ILE A 9 1.91 25.48 -8.98
N ILE A 10 0.69 24.97 -9.10
CA ILE A 10 -0.46 25.68 -9.66
C ILE A 10 -1.53 25.74 -8.57
N VAL A 11 -1.97 26.94 -8.20
CA VAL A 11 -3.03 27.12 -7.20
C VAL A 11 -4.36 27.34 -7.91
N ARG A 12 -5.41 26.65 -7.47
CA ARG A 12 -6.79 26.81 -7.96
C ARG A 12 -7.78 26.74 -6.81
N ILE A 13 -9.00 27.16 -7.07
CA ILE A 13 -10.14 26.93 -6.18
C ILE A 13 -10.96 25.78 -6.78
N ASP A 14 -11.27 24.79 -5.96
CA ASP A 14 -12.09 23.63 -6.31
C ASP A 14 -13.59 23.96 -6.26
N GLU A 15 -14.44 23.06 -6.76
CA GLU A 15 -15.91 23.22 -6.77
C GLU A 15 -16.49 23.47 -5.37
N ASP A 16 -15.89 22.85 -4.34
CA ASP A 16 -16.22 23.02 -2.93
C ASP A 16 -15.69 24.35 -2.32
N ARG A 17 -15.21 25.29 -3.15
CA ARG A 17 -14.55 26.55 -2.76
C ARG A 17 -13.30 26.38 -1.89
N LYS A 18 -12.66 25.21 -1.95
CA LYS A 18 -11.40 24.93 -1.25
C LYS A 18 -10.20 25.21 -2.13
N ALA A 19 -9.15 25.78 -1.55
CA ALA A 19 -7.89 25.97 -2.25
C ALA A 19 -7.21 24.60 -2.49
N VAL A 20 -6.85 24.35 -3.75
CA VAL A 20 -6.14 23.14 -4.18
C VAL A 20 -4.82 23.54 -4.85
N VAL A 21 -3.79 22.78 -4.55
CA VAL A 21 -2.45 22.93 -5.10
C VAL A 21 -2.19 21.78 -6.05
N GLY A 22 -1.77 22.10 -7.26
CA GLY A 22 -1.27 21.17 -8.26
C GLY A 22 0.25 21.14 -8.21
N VAL A 23 0.87 20.03 -7.81
CA VAL A 23 2.32 19.86 -7.74
C VAL A 23 2.81 19.09 -8.97
N LEU A 24 3.77 19.66 -9.70
CA LEU A 24 4.38 18.99 -10.84
C LEU A 24 5.36 17.90 -10.38
N LEU A 25 5.20 16.68 -10.90
CA LEU A 25 6.02 15.52 -10.54
C LEU A 25 7.26 15.45 -11.43
N ALA A 26 8.44 15.40 -10.80
CA ALA A 26 9.74 15.52 -11.46
C ALA A 26 10.00 14.45 -12.54
N SER A 27 9.40 13.25 -12.42
CA SER A 27 9.69 12.13 -13.30
C SER A 27 8.77 11.99 -14.51
N THR A 28 7.60 12.63 -14.52
CA THR A 28 6.55 12.31 -15.51
C THR A 28 5.85 13.53 -16.12
N CYS A 29 6.24 14.76 -15.72
CA CYS A 29 5.55 16.00 -16.09
C CYS A 29 4.03 15.95 -15.80
N LYS A 30 3.59 15.07 -14.90
CA LYS A 30 2.21 14.97 -14.45
C LYS A 30 2.00 15.84 -13.23
N THR A 31 0.82 16.39 -13.08
CA THR A 31 0.42 17.16 -11.90
C THR A 31 -0.39 16.29 -10.96
N CYS A 32 -0.03 16.26 -9.68
CA CYS A 32 -0.92 15.75 -8.63
C CYS A 32 -1.60 16.90 -7.90
N TRP A 33 -2.83 16.67 -7.44
CA TRP A 33 -3.68 17.69 -6.83
C TRP A 33 -4.01 17.32 -5.40
N LEU A 34 -3.82 18.24 -4.46
CA LEU A 34 -4.14 18.10 -3.04
C LEU A 34 -4.67 19.42 -2.49
N TYR A 35 -5.23 19.43 -1.28
CA TYR A 35 -5.61 20.69 -0.64
C TYR A 35 -4.38 21.50 -0.25
N ALA A 36 -4.50 22.83 -0.26
CA ALA A 36 -3.41 23.73 0.09
C ALA A 36 -2.90 23.50 1.52
N GLU A 37 -3.81 23.28 2.47
CA GLU A 37 -3.49 22.98 3.88
C GLU A 37 -2.62 21.72 4.00
N ASP A 38 -2.99 20.64 3.29
CA ASP A 38 -2.22 19.40 3.26
C ASP A 38 -0.83 19.61 2.66
N TYR A 39 -0.75 20.40 1.58
CA TYR A 39 0.52 20.73 0.94
C TYR A 39 1.45 21.47 1.90
N GLU A 40 0.96 22.54 2.52
CA GLU A 40 1.72 23.36 3.48
C GLU A 40 2.19 22.52 4.68
N ALA A 41 1.31 21.68 5.23
CA ALA A 41 1.67 20.78 6.32
C ALA A 41 2.78 19.80 5.93
N ILE A 42 2.75 19.24 4.72
CA ILE A 42 3.81 18.34 4.25
C ILE A 42 5.13 19.10 4.08
N ILE A 43 5.12 20.28 3.45
CA ILE A 43 6.35 21.06 3.26
C ILE A 43 6.95 21.52 4.58
N ALA A 44 6.12 21.91 5.56
CA ALA A 44 6.58 22.30 6.88
C ALA A 44 7.30 21.17 7.62
N ASN A 45 6.86 19.92 7.45
CA ASN A 45 7.41 18.76 8.15
C ASN A 45 8.55 18.05 7.39
N TYR A 46 8.54 18.10 6.06
CA TYR A 46 9.42 17.28 5.22
C TYR A 46 10.32 18.08 4.28
N GLU A 47 10.24 19.41 4.34
CA GLU A 47 10.88 20.35 3.42
C GLU A 47 10.39 20.16 1.96
N LEU A 48 10.95 20.96 1.04
CA LEU A 48 10.69 20.82 -0.39
C LEU A 48 11.45 19.60 -0.94
N ALA A 49 10.87 18.41 -0.79
CA ALA A 49 11.42 17.17 -1.36
C ALA A 49 10.92 16.95 -2.80
N SER A 50 11.74 16.43 -3.72
CA SER A 50 11.26 16.06 -5.06
C SER A 50 10.23 14.93 -5.03
N TRP A 51 9.02 15.20 -5.55
CA TRP A 51 7.94 14.22 -5.65
C TRP A 51 7.99 13.49 -6.99
N VAL A 52 7.73 12.17 -6.95
CA VAL A 52 7.78 11.28 -8.10
C VAL A 52 6.58 10.35 -8.12
N LEU A 53 6.14 9.97 -9.32
CA LEU A 53 5.17 8.89 -9.50
C LEU A 53 5.94 7.57 -9.60
N ASN A 54 5.75 6.67 -8.62
CA ASN A 54 6.52 5.44 -8.49
C ASN A 54 5.60 4.21 -8.39
N SER A 55 5.85 3.21 -9.25
CA SER A 55 5.10 1.95 -9.24
C SER A 55 5.44 1.08 -8.02
N ALA A 56 4.44 0.37 -7.49
CA ALA A 56 4.64 -0.61 -6.41
C ALA A 56 5.06 -2.02 -6.91
N GLY A 57 5.35 -2.15 -8.21
CA GLY A 57 5.75 -3.39 -8.87
C GLY A 57 4.92 -3.66 -10.13
N GLU A 58 5.28 -4.71 -10.86
CA GLU A 58 4.58 -5.10 -12.09
C GLU A 58 3.08 -5.34 -11.83
N GLY A 59 2.23 -4.81 -12.70
CA GLY A 59 0.77 -4.89 -12.60
C GLY A 59 0.15 -4.10 -11.43
N LYS A 60 0.92 -3.33 -10.66
CA LYS A 60 0.42 -2.56 -9.51
C LYS A 60 0.32 -1.07 -9.84
N PRO A 61 -0.64 -0.35 -9.22
CA PRO A 61 -0.78 1.08 -9.42
C PRO A 61 0.46 1.85 -8.95
N ALA A 62 0.73 2.98 -9.60
CA ALA A 62 1.77 3.91 -9.20
C ALA A 62 1.24 4.94 -8.20
N TYR A 63 2.08 5.33 -7.26
CA TYR A 63 1.76 6.25 -6.17
C TYR A 63 2.68 7.45 -6.20
N VAL A 64 2.17 8.61 -5.75
CA VAL A 64 3.00 9.80 -5.55
C VAL A 64 3.82 9.61 -4.26
N ARG A 65 5.14 9.70 -4.41
CA ARG A 65 6.11 9.45 -3.34
C ARG A 65 7.24 10.47 -3.36
N PHE A 66 7.90 10.65 -2.23
CA PHE A 66 9.16 11.39 -2.14
C PHE A 66 10.12 10.69 -1.21
N LYS A 67 11.41 11.01 -1.34
CA LYS A 67 12.46 10.45 -0.50
C LYS A 67 12.78 11.44 0.63
N HIS A 68 12.73 10.98 1.86
CA HIS A 68 13.12 11.76 3.05
C HIS A 68 13.89 10.86 4.01
N GLN A 69 15.07 11.31 4.44
CA GLN A 69 15.99 10.54 5.31
C GLN A 69 16.22 9.09 4.84
N GLY A 70 16.44 8.90 3.54
CA GLY A 70 16.67 7.57 2.96
C GLY A 70 15.42 6.73 2.73
N LYS A 71 14.26 7.11 3.28
CA LYS A 71 13.00 6.38 3.18
C LYS A 71 12.11 6.94 2.07
N LEU A 72 11.41 6.06 1.37
CA LEU A 72 10.42 6.44 0.37
C LEU A 72 9.04 6.55 1.02
N ILE A 73 8.51 7.76 1.10
CA ILE A 73 7.25 8.09 1.78
C ILE A 73 6.16 8.27 0.75
N THR A 74 4.96 7.75 1.00
CA THR A 74 3.79 7.93 0.13
C THR A 74 2.95 9.11 0.60
N VAL A 75 2.73 10.10 -0.28
CA VAL A 75 2.08 11.37 0.07
C VAL A 75 0.67 11.15 0.63
N ALA A 76 -0.13 10.31 -0.03
CA ALA A 76 -1.49 10.00 0.40
C ALA A 76 -1.59 9.44 1.84
N ARG A 77 -0.51 8.84 2.36
CA ARG A 77 -0.47 8.36 3.75
C ARG A 77 -0.28 9.48 4.76
N LEU A 78 0.46 10.53 4.39
CA LEU A 78 0.67 11.69 5.26
C LEU A 78 -0.63 12.47 5.42
N ILE A 79 -1.36 12.66 4.31
CA ILE A 79 -2.64 13.39 4.29
C ILE A 79 -3.68 12.75 5.22
N LEU A 80 -3.74 11.42 5.27
CA LEU A 80 -4.69 10.70 6.12
C LEU A 80 -4.13 10.32 7.51
N ASP A 81 -2.90 10.69 7.84
CA ASP A 81 -2.16 10.18 9.00
C ASP A 81 -2.32 8.65 9.15
N ALA A 82 -2.08 7.94 8.04
CA ALA A 82 -2.50 6.55 7.92
C ALA A 82 -1.71 5.64 8.89
N PRO A 83 -2.38 4.91 9.80
CA PRO A 83 -1.71 4.09 10.79
C PRO A 83 -0.99 2.89 10.14
N ALA A 84 -0.15 2.21 10.93
CA ALA A 84 0.51 1.00 10.46
C ALA A 84 -0.52 -0.06 10.01
N ARG A 85 -0.17 -0.83 8.98
CA ARG A 85 -0.98 -1.94 8.42
C ARG A 85 -2.32 -1.54 7.78
N THR A 86 -2.55 -0.26 7.50
CA THR A 86 -3.67 0.19 6.66
C THR A 86 -3.21 0.49 5.24
N ALA A 87 -4.12 0.34 4.28
CA ALA A 87 -3.92 0.81 2.91
C ALA A 87 -4.69 2.11 2.68
N VAL A 88 -4.14 3.01 1.87
CA VAL A 88 -4.86 4.20 1.40
C VAL A 88 -5.41 3.92 0.01
N LYS A 89 -6.70 4.22 -0.20
CA LYS A 89 -7.41 4.01 -1.46
C LYS A 89 -7.95 5.34 -1.98
N HIS A 90 -8.16 5.41 -3.30
CA HIS A 90 -8.70 6.58 -3.99
C HIS A 90 -10.12 6.24 -4.47
N LYS A 91 -11.10 7.10 -4.21
CA LYS A 91 -12.50 6.86 -4.61
C LYS A 91 -12.65 6.88 -6.13
N ASP A 92 -11.99 7.84 -6.79
CA ASP A 92 -11.99 8.02 -8.24
C ASP A 92 -11.01 7.12 -9.02
N LYS A 93 -10.25 6.27 -8.32
CA LYS A 93 -9.17 5.43 -8.87
C LYS A 93 -8.02 6.21 -9.52
N ASN A 94 -7.96 7.53 -9.37
CA ASN A 94 -6.89 8.39 -9.87
C ASN A 94 -5.86 8.67 -8.78
N THR A 95 -4.66 8.10 -8.91
CA THR A 95 -3.59 8.25 -7.90
C THR A 95 -2.91 9.61 -7.89
N LEU A 96 -3.28 10.51 -8.81
CA LEU A 96 -2.85 11.90 -8.83
C LEU A 96 -3.85 12.83 -8.12
N ASN A 97 -5.05 12.36 -7.78
CA ASN A 97 -6.02 13.12 -6.99
C ASN A 97 -5.85 12.78 -5.50
N LEU A 98 -4.97 13.52 -4.84
CA LEU A 98 -4.59 13.36 -3.44
C LEU A 98 -5.44 14.19 -2.49
N ARG A 99 -6.53 14.83 -2.95
CA ARG A 99 -7.45 15.58 -2.08
C ARG A 99 -7.98 14.65 -0.98
N GLN A 100 -7.95 15.11 0.27
CA GLN A 100 -8.39 14.30 1.42
C GLN A 100 -9.80 13.71 1.22
N SER A 101 -10.72 14.43 0.57
CA SER A 101 -12.09 13.96 0.26
C SER A 101 -12.12 12.76 -0.71
N ASN A 102 -11.09 12.57 -1.55
CA ASN A 102 -10.94 11.44 -2.46
C ASN A 102 -10.25 10.22 -1.82
N LEU A 103 -9.67 10.37 -0.62
CA LEU A 103 -8.90 9.33 0.04
C LEU A 103 -9.72 8.62 1.12
N TRP A 104 -9.44 7.34 1.35
CA TRP A 104 -9.97 6.60 2.49
C TRP A 104 -9.04 5.46 2.94
N LEU A 105 -9.19 5.04 4.20
CA LEU A 105 -8.40 3.97 4.81
C LEU A 105 -9.10 2.61 4.68
N ASP A 106 -8.36 1.65 4.14
CA ASP A 106 -8.78 0.26 4.02
C ASP A 106 -8.06 -0.60 5.07
N HIS A 107 -8.83 -1.08 6.05
CA HIS A 107 -8.38 -1.89 7.17
C HIS A 107 -8.45 -3.37 6.81
N GLY A 108 -7.40 -3.89 6.18
CA GLY A 108 -7.34 -5.29 5.75
C GLY A 108 -6.22 -5.63 4.77
N GLY A 109 -5.57 -4.61 4.19
CA GLY A 109 -4.56 -4.75 3.14
C GLY A 109 -3.11 -4.98 3.60
N GLY A 110 -2.85 -5.06 4.92
CA GLY A 110 -1.52 -5.34 5.48
C GLY A 110 -1.11 -6.80 5.28
N GLY A 111 -0.91 -7.20 4.02
CA GLY A 111 -0.74 -8.57 3.59
C GLY A 111 0.41 -9.31 4.29
N VAL A 112 0.05 -10.13 5.28
CA VAL A 112 0.66 -11.45 5.39
C VAL A 112 -0.27 -12.38 4.62
N ARG A 113 0.22 -13.00 3.54
CA ARG A 113 -0.50 -14.14 2.94
C ARG A 113 -0.76 -15.11 4.08
N LYS A 114 -2.03 -15.31 4.48
CA LYS A 114 -2.37 -16.42 5.38
C LYS A 114 -1.86 -17.68 4.68
N LYS A 115 -0.81 -18.31 5.21
CA LYS A 115 -0.39 -19.63 4.72
C LYS A 115 -1.67 -20.47 4.71
N PRO A 116 -2.04 -21.15 3.60
CA PRO A 116 -3.16 -22.07 3.63
C PRO A 116 -2.92 -22.99 4.83
N LYS A 117 -3.88 -23.06 5.75
CA LYS A 117 -3.81 -24.02 6.85
C LYS A 117 -3.65 -25.36 6.17
N THR A 118 -2.46 -25.95 6.25
CA THR A 118 -2.25 -27.33 5.88
C THR A 118 -3.29 -28.10 6.69
N SER A 119 -4.31 -28.62 6.01
CA SER A 119 -5.17 -29.64 6.56
C SER A 119 -4.22 -30.66 7.18
N LYS A 120 -4.37 -30.88 8.49
CA LYS A 120 -3.57 -31.88 9.21
C LYS A 120 -3.60 -33.13 8.34
N LYS A 121 -2.43 -33.59 7.87
CA LYS A 121 -2.31 -34.89 7.19
C LYS A 121 -3.16 -35.89 8.01
N PRO A 122 -4.05 -36.69 7.40
CA PRO A 122 -4.71 -37.74 8.15
C PRO A 122 -3.61 -38.56 8.83
N LYS A 123 -3.72 -38.72 10.16
CA LYS A 123 -2.87 -39.64 10.89
C LYS A 123 -3.03 -40.99 10.18
N PHE A 124 -1.96 -41.49 9.58
CA PHE A 124 -1.89 -42.87 9.15
C PHE A 124 -2.23 -43.70 10.39
N GLN A 125 -3.43 -44.29 10.42
CA GLN A 125 -3.72 -45.35 11.38
C GLN A 125 -2.95 -46.56 10.88
N PRO A 126 -2.05 -47.18 11.66
CA PRO A 126 -1.54 -48.48 11.29
C PRO A 126 -2.73 -49.42 11.17
N LEU A 127 -2.92 -50.03 9.99
CA LEU A 127 -3.84 -51.16 9.85
C LEU A 127 -3.43 -52.18 10.90
N GLY A 128 -4.35 -52.48 11.82
CA GLY A 128 -4.12 -53.35 12.95
C GLY A 128 -3.40 -54.63 12.50
N SER A 129 -2.28 -54.92 13.16
CA SER A 129 -1.65 -56.23 13.15
C SER A 129 -2.63 -57.24 13.74
N GLY A 130 -3.44 -57.84 12.87
CA GLY A 130 -4.55 -58.70 13.27
C GLY A 130 -4.97 -59.68 12.17
N LEU A 131 -4.03 -60.22 11.40
CA LEU A 131 -4.27 -61.46 10.67
C LEU A 131 -3.78 -62.62 11.53
N HIS A 132 -4.65 -63.08 12.41
CA HIS A 132 -4.46 -64.34 13.12
C HIS A 132 -4.79 -65.48 12.14
N ILE A 133 -3.77 -66.09 11.54
CA ILE A 133 -3.96 -67.27 10.70
C ILE A 133 -4.13 -68.47 11.65
N PRO A 134 -5.29 -69.16 11.69
CA PRO A 134 -5.40 -70.39 12.45
C PRO A 134 -4.60 -71.49 11.74
N VAL A 135 -3.55 -71.99 12.40
CA VAL A 135 -2.89 -73.25 12.06
C VAL A 135 -3.88 -74.37 12.36
N ARG A 136 -4.36 -75.08 11.33
CA ARG A 136 -5.12 -76.32 11.51
C ARG A 136 -4.20 -77.49 11.20
N ALA A 137 -4.01 -78.30 12.24
CA ALA A 137 -3.13 -79.45 12.30
C ALA A 137 -3.47 -80.52 11.25
N SER A 138 -2.42 -81.14 10.73
CA SER A 138 -2.43 -82.41 10.03
C SER A 138 -2.97 -83.52 10.94
N ASN A 139 -3.85 -84.36 10.42
CA ASN A 139 -4.13 -85.69 10.98
C ASN A 139 -3.85 -86.71 9.87
N ASP A 140 -3.10 -87.75 10.26
CA ASP A 140 -2.80 -89.06 9.66
C ASP A 140 -3.08 -89.32 8.16
#